data_AF-A0A2D4L4K6-F1
#
_entry.id   AF-A0A2D4L4K6-F1
#
_cell.length_a   1.000
_cell.length_b   1.000
_cell.length_c   1.000
_cell.angle_alpha   90.00
_cell.angle_beta   90.00
_cell.angle_gamma   90.00
#
_symmetry.space_group_name_H-M   'P 1'
#
loop_
_entity.id
_entity.type
_entity.pdbx_description
1 polymer ?
#
loop_
_entity_poly.entity_id
_entity_poly.type
_entity_poly.pdbx_seq_one_letter_code
_entity_poly.pdbx_strand_id
1 'polypeptide(L)'
;EYSVKIELKRLGAVLAQNLTKFTSDGSSNTFSVWFEHPVQVEQDTFYNVSAILDGNELSYFGQEGMTEVQCGKVTFQFQCSSDSTNGTGVQGGQIPELIFYA
;
A
#
# COMPACT_ATOMS: atom_id res chain seq x y z
N GLU A 1 6.80 -9.34 -14.70
CA GLU A 1 7.56 -8.24 -14.08
C GLU A 1 6.68 -7.02 -14.00
N TYR A 2 6.73 -6.28 -12.89
CA TYR A 2 6.05 -5.00 -12.70
C TYR A 2 7.08 -3.94 -12.32
N SER A 3 6.97 -2.75 -12.92
CA SER A 3 7.54 -1.53 -12.37
C SER A 3 6.53 -0.93 -11.40
N VAL A 4 6.98 -0.43 -10.25
CA VAL A 4 6.10 0.17 -9.26
C VAL A 4 6.73 1.41 -8.64
N LYS A 5 5.94 2.47 -8.60
CA LYS A 5 6.24 3.65 -7.77
C LYS A 5 5.37 3.59 -6.51
N ILE A 6 6.01 3.46 -5.36
CA ILE A 6 5.34 3.57 -4.05
C ILE A 6 5.59 4.94 -3.43
N GLU A 7 4.60 5.50 -2.74
CA GLU A 7 4.73 6.74 -1.97
C GLU A 7 3.95 6.64 -0.66
N LEU A 8 4.51 7.23 0.40
CA LEU A 8 3.79 7.57 1.63
C LEU A 8 3.62 9.09 1.67
N LYS A 9 2.38 9.55 1.76
CA LYS A 9 2.03 10.98 1.72
C LYS A 9 1.32 11.41 2.98
N ARG A 10 1.50 12.68 3.37
CA ARG A 10 0.75 13.34 4.44
C ARG A 10 0.44 14.76 4.02
N LEU A 11 -0.83 15.16 4.12
CA LEU A 11 -1.30 16.52 3.79
C LEU A 11 -0.82 17.00 2.40
N GLY A 12 -0.80 16.09 1.41
CA GLY A 12 -0.33 16.38 0.05
C GLY A 12 1.18 16.36 -0.15
N ALA A 13 1.99 16.29 0.90
CA ALA A 13 3.44 16.16 0.81
C ALA A 13 3.86 14.69 0.76
N VAL A 14 4.81 14.37 -0.13
CA VAL A 14 5.46 13.04 -0.20
C VAL A 14 6.52 12.99 0.90
N LEU A 15 6.35 12.06 1.85
CA LEU A 15 7.30 11.83 2.94
C LEU A 15 8.38 10.83 2.56
N ALA A 16 8.00 9.82 1.77
CA ALA A 16 8.92 8.84 1.21
C ALA A 16 8.36 8.33 -0.11
N GLN A 17 9.27 7.93 -0.98
CA GLN A 17 8.93 7.28 -2.24
C GLN A 17 10.01 6.30 -2.64
N ASN A 18 9.65 5.33 -3.47
CA ASN A 18 10.62 4.52 -4.19
C ASN A 18 10.04 4.13 -5.56
N LEU A 19 10.89 4.11 -6.58
CA LEU A 19 10.59 3.55 -7.89
C LEU A 19 11.44 2.31 -8.07
N THR A 20 10.79 1.15 -8.09
CA THR A 20 11.47 -0.14 -8.15
C THR A 20 10.74 -1.11 -9.07
N LYS A 21 11.27 -2.32 -9.20
CA LYS A 21 10.64 -3.42 -9.92
C LYS A 21 10.54 -4.64 -9.04
N PHE A 22 9.54 -5.46 -9.29
CA PHE A 22 9.42 -6.79 -8.70
C PHE A 22 8.86 -7.78 -9.72
N THR A 23 9.07 -9.06 -9.46
CA THR A 23 8.57 -10.15 -10.30
C THR A 23 7.52 -10.93 -9.53
N SER A 24 6.33 -11.07 -10.14
CA SER A 24 5.34 -12.04 -9.70
C SER A 24 5.72 -13.42 -10.23
N ASP A 25 5.49 -14.45 -9.43
CA ASP A 25 5.59 -15.86 -9.82
C ASP A 25 4.28 -16.39 -10.45
N GLY A 26 3.30 -15.51 -10.68
CA GLY A 26 1.98 -15.85 -11.21
C GLY A 26 1.01 -16.41 -10.16
N SER A 27 1.42 -16.54 -8.90
CA SER A 27 0.55 -16.95 -7.80
C SER A 27 -0.25 -15.77 -7.23
N SER A 28 -1.20 -16.08 -6.35
CA SER A 28 -1.95 -15.10 -5.57
C SER A 28 -1.21 -14.62 -4.31
N ASN A 29 0.10 -14.86 -4.20
CA ASN A 29 0.90 -14.39 -3.08
C ASN A 29 1.09 -12.86 -3.13
N THR A 30 1.44 -12.28 -1.98
CA THR A 30 1.84 -10.88 -1.88
C THR A 30 3.33 -10.73 -2.16
N PHE A 31 3.72 -9.59 -2.73
CA PHE A 31 5.11 -9.27 -3.08
C PHE A 31 5.52 -7.97 -2.42
N SER A 32 6.48 -8.05 -1.49
CA SER A 32 6.93 -6.89 -0.72
C SER A 32 7.75 -5.93 -1.58
N VAL A 33 7.44 -4.64 -1.48
CA VAL A 33 8.25 -3.55 -2.01
C VAL A 33 8.51 -2.54 -0.89
N TRP A 34 9.72 -2.00 -0.86
CA TRP A 34 10.23 -1.25 0.29
C TRP A 34 10.59 0.18 -0.09
N PHE A 35 10.41 1.10 0.85
CA PHE A 35 11.09 2.40 0.81
C PHE A 35 12.59 2.21 1.04
N GLU A 36 13.39 3.19 0.64
CA GLU A 36 14.84 3.16 0.85
C GLU A 36 15.21 3.08 2.34
N HIS A 37 14.42 3.76 3.18
CA HIS A 37 14.54 3.74 4.63
C HIS A 37 13.16 3.59 5.28
N PRO A 38 13.06 3.02 6.50
CA PRO A 38 11.83 3.05 7.26
C PRO A 38 11.34 4.48 7.47
N VAL A 39 10.02 4.66 7.45
CA VAL A 39 9.38 5.96 7.61
C VAL A 39 8.64 5.95 8.93
N GLN A 40 8.96 6.91 9.80
CA GLN A 40 8.24 7.09 11.05
C GLN A 40 6.81 7.56 10.77
N VAL A 41 5.84 6.84 11.32
CA VAL A 41 4.42 7.18 11.31
C VAL A 41 3.97 7.50 12.73
N GLU A 42 3.25 8.60 12.88
CA GLU A 42 2.74 9.05 14.16
C GLU A 42 1.38 8.41 14.45
N GLN A 43 1.12 8.12 15.72
CA GLN A 43 -0.21 7.70 16.15
C GLN A 43 -1.26 8.77 15.81
N ASP A 44 -2.51 8.33 15.65
CA ASP A 44 -3.67 9.20 15.40
C ASP A 44 -3.48 10.19 14.23
N THR A 45 -2.66 9.82 13.24
CA THR A 45 -2.33 10.64 12.09
C THR A 45 -2.69 9.93 10.79
N PHE A 46 -3.40 10.62 9.90
CA PHE A 46 -3.74 10.09 8.59
C PHE A 46 -2.58 10.21 7.59
N TYR A 47 -2.35 9.12 6.87
CA TYR A 47 -1.40 9.03 5.76
C TYR A 47 -2.11 8.44 4.54
N ASN A 48 -1.67 8.86 3.35
CA ASN A 48 -2.08 8.26 2.09
C ASN A 48 -0.93 7.38 1.57
N VAL A 49 -1.20 6.09 1.37
CA VAL A 49 -0.30 5.17 0.67
C VAL A 49 -0.73 5.09 -0.78
N SER A 50 0.22 5.21 -1.71
CA SER A 50 -0.05 5.01 -3.13
C SER A 50 0.97 4.08 -3.77
N ALA A 51 0.49 3.23 -4.67
CA ALA A 51 1.29 2.38 -5.53
C ALA A 51 0.80 2.54 -6.97
N ILE A 52 1.69 2.98 -7.87
CA ILE A 52 1.44 3.04 -9.31
C ILE A 52 2.19 1.88 -9.95
N LEU A 53 1.45 0.85 -10.36
CA LEU A 53 2.00 -0.34 -11.00
C LEU A 53 1.90 -0.23 -12.52
N ASP A 54 2.96 -0.64 -13.20
CA ASP A 54 3.03 -0.79 -14.65
C ASP A 54 3.59 -2.19 -14.98
N GLY A 55 2.81 -2.99 -15.69
CA GLY A 55 3.17 -4.34 -16.08
C GLY A 55 2.23 -4.88 -17.14
N ASN A 56 2.70 -5.86 -17.91
CA ASN A 56 1.98 -6.38 -19.07
C ASN A 56 0.79 -7.30 -18.70
N GLU A 57 0.82 -7.89 -17.51
CA GLU A 57 -0.17 -8.87 -17.07
C GLU A 57 -1.13 -8.26 -16.05
N LEU A 58 -2.37 -8.74 -16.05
CA LEU A 58 -3.33 -8.42 -15.00
C LEU A 58 -2.84 -9.01 -13.66
N SER A 59 -3.09 -8.28 -12.58
CA SER A 59 -2.74 -8.70 -11.23
C SER A 59 -3.96 -9.19 -10.45
N TYR A 60 -3.72 -10.01 -9.43
CA TYR A 60 -4.71 -10.32 -8.41
C TYR A 60 -5.03 -9.08 -7.58
N PHE A 61 -6.23 -9.05 -6.99
CA PHE A 61 -6.69 -7.99 -6.10
C PHE A 61 -7.41 -8.58 -4.89
N GLY A 62 -7.34 -7.88 -3.76
CA GLY A 62 -8.03 -8.27 -2.53
C GLY A 62 -9.52 -7.92 -2.56
N GLN A 63 -10.32 -8.65 -1.80
CA GLN A 63 -11.74 -8.40 -1.56
C GLN A 63 -12.03 -8.53 -0.06
N GLU A 64 -13.24 -8.13 0.35
CA GLU A 64 -13.70 -8.22 1.76
C GLU A 64 -12.80 -7.46 2.74
N GLY A 65 -12.24 -6.33 2.29
CA GLY A 65 -11.32 -5.55 3.11
C GLY A 65 -11.99 -4.92 4.34
N MET A 66 -11.17 -4.71 5.38
CA MET A 66 -11.61 -4.26 6.69
C MET A 66 -11.28 -2.77 6.91
N THR A 67 -12.20 -2.02 7.53
CA THR A 67 -11.96 -0.63 7.94
C THR A 67 -11.00 -0.51 9.12
N GLU A 68 -10.84 -1.57 9.90
CA GLU A 68 -9.97 -1.61 11.08
C GLU A 68 -9.30 -2.98 11.21
N VAL A 69 -8.00 -2.98 11.46
CA VAL A 69 -7.20 -4.20 11.68
C VAL A 69 -6.29 -4.00 12.87
N GLN A 70 -6.40 -4.88 13.88
CA GLN A 70 -5.51 -4.88 15.03
C GLN A 70 -4.36 -5.86 14.81
N CYS A 71 -3.12 -5.38 14.93
CA CYS A 71 -1.91 -6.18 14.87
C CYS A 71 -1.12 -5.98 16.19
N GLY A 72 -1.27 -6.93 17.12
CA GLY A 72 -0.69 -6.82 18.46
C GLY A 72 -1.25 -5.61 19.21
N LYS A 73 -0.40 -4.62 19.49
CA LYS A 73 -0.80 -3.38 20.20
C LYS A 73 -1.09 -2.20 19.27
N VAL A 74 -0.93 -2.38 17.95
CA VAL A 74 -1.16 -1.33 16.95
C VAL A 74 -2.48 -1.61 16.25
N THR A 75 -3.31 -0.59 16.12
CA THR A 75 -4.56 -0.66 15.35
C THR A 75 -4.41 0.23 14.12
N PHE A 76 -4.64 -0.34 12.94
CA PHE A 76 -4.69 0.39 11.68
C PHE A 76 -6.15 0.63 11.31
N GLN A 77 -6.46 1.87 10.91
CA GLN A 77 -7.76 2.24 10.35
C GLN A 77 -7.60 2.65 8.89
N PHE A 78 -8.44 2.10 8.03
CA PHE A 78 -8.41 2.30 6.59
C PHE A 78 -9.64 3.10 6.13
N GLN A 79 -9.39 4.07 5.26
CA GLN A 79 -10.43 4.89 4.63
C GLN A 79 -10.16 4.99 3.14
N CYS A 80 -11.21 5.20 2.34
CA CYS A 80 -11.05 5.44 0.91
C CYS A 80 -10.31 6.77 0.69
N SER A 81 -9.28 6.74 -0.16
CA SER A 81 -8.58 7.95 -0.59
C SER A 81 -9.20 8.48 -1.87
N SER A 82 -9.45 9.79 -1.93
CA SER A 82 -9.86 10.48 -3.16
C SER A 82 -8.80 10.43 -4.26
N ASP A 83 -7.54 10.14 -3.90
CA ASP A 83 -6.42 10.00 -4.84
C ASP A 83 -6.47 8.67 -5.61
N SER A 84 -7.30 7.71 -5.18
CA SER A 84 -7.41 6.40 -5.81
C SER A 84 -8.23 6.49 -7.11
N THR A 85 -7.55 6.37 -8.24
CA THR A 85 -8.15 6.47 -9.58
C THR A 85 -8.35 5.10 -10.25
N ASN A 86 -7.83 4.03 -9.65
CA ASN A 86 -7.86 2.67 -10.20
C ASN A 86 -8.65 1.69 -9.32
N GLY A 87 -9.71 2.18 -8.68
CA GLY A 87 -10.71 1.36 -7.99
C GLY A 87 -10.29 0.73 -6.65
N THR A 88 -9.09 1.01 -6.14
CA THR A 88 -8.70 0.55 -4.80
C THR A 88 -9.44 1.36 -3.73
N GLY A 89 -10.13 0.68 -2.84
CA GLY A 89 -10.81 1.26 -1.68
C GLY A 89 -10.75 0.30 -0.49
N VAL A 90 -11.47 0.61 0.59
CA VAL A 90 -11.42 -0.22 1.80
C VAL A 90 -11.89 -1.65 1.57
N GLN A 91 -12.88 -1.86 0.70
CA GLN A 91 -13.50 -3.17 0.49
C GLN A 91 -12.72 -4.08 -0.47
N GLY A 92 -11.78 -3.54 -1.26
CA GLY A 92 -11.02 -4.33 -2.21
C GLY A 92 -10.12 -3.50 -3.12
N GLY A 93 -9.21 -4.18 -3.81
CA GLY A 93 -8.21 -3.57 -4.69
C GLY A 93 -6.78 -3.99 -4.36
N GLN A 94 -5.85 -3.06 -4.50
CA GLN A 94 -4.42 -3.26 -4.31
C GLN A 94 -3.93 -2.80 -2.92
N ILE A 95 -2.63 -2.96 -2.67
CA ILE A 95 -1.94 -2.63 -1.41
C ILE A 95 -2.47 -3.51 -0.26
N PRO A 96 -2.30 -4.84 -0.34
CA PRO A 96 -2.89 -5.77 0.62
C PRO A 96 -2.21 -5.75 2.00
N GLU A 97 -0.97 -5.25 2.10
CA GLU A 97 -0.15 -5.36 3.31
C GLU A 97 0.58 -4.04 3.61
N LEU A 98 0.70 -3.74 4.91
CA LEU A 98 1.65 -2.76 5.44
C LEU A 98 2.72 -3.51 6.22
N ILE A 99 3.98 -3.28 5.89
CA ILE A 99 5.11 -3.90 6.59
C ILE A 99 5.73 -2.86 7.51
N PHE A 100 5.70 -3.13 8.82
CA PHE A 100 6.09 -2.17 9.86
C PHE A 100 6.77 -2.86 11.03
N TYR A 101 7.38 -2.05 11.90
CA TYR A 101 7.86 -2.46 13.23
C TYR A 101 7.32 -1.49 14.28
N ALA A 102 7.17 -1.95 15.52
CA ALA A 102 6.63 -1.23 16.66
C ALA A 102 7.47 -1.45 17.91
#